data_AF-A0AAU9UWZ1-F1
#
_entry.id   AF-A0AAU9UWZ1-F1
#
_cell.length_a   1.000
_cell.length_b   1.000
_cell.length_c   1.000
_cell.angle_alpha   90.00
_cell.angle_beta   90.00
_cell.angle_gamma   90.00
#
_symmetry.space_group_name_H-M   'P 1'
#
loop_
_entity.id
_entity.type
_entity.pdbx_description
1 polymer ?
#
loop_
_entity_poly.entity_id
_entity_poly.type
_entity_poly.pdbx_seq_one_letter_code
_entity_poly.pdbx_strand_id
1 'polypeptide(L)'
;MRNTKFREALIDFFTVHWAMDDVAPLIGNKLIHLSFKNCYSYRFNNGIVESSIVEDLCCKSHEEADSRIIFQACSIIDQSNIVIRCSDTDILIIMLGNMVNLKNLSSHIWMLTGTGNKERFIDVSKLYIQLGPLLAKSLIGFHAFTGCDFNPAFFNRGRKKPFTLLKNNVEFQQAFAAFGDISLTEDTLRELFNVIQKYNCIMYLLIPTRLEI
;
A
#
# COMPACT_ATOMS: atom_id res chain seq x y z
N MET A 1 -4.28 6.02 -16.98
CA MET A 1 -4.89 6.82 -18.07
C MET A 1 -4.38 8.24 -17.98
N ARG A 2 -3.89 8.85 -19.08
CA ARG A 2 -3.22 10.16 -19.06
C ARG A 2 -4.16 11.38 -19.13
N ASN A 3 -5.46 11.18 -19.39
CA ASN A 3 -6.44 12.26 -19.50
C ASN A 3 -7.33 12.33 -18.25
N THR A 4 -7.14 13.36 -17.43
CA THR A 4 -7.88 13.57 -16.18
C THR A 4 -9.38 13.70 -16.42
N LYS A 5 -9.81 14.46 -17.45
CA LYS A 5 -11.23 14.63 -17.78
C LYS A 5 -11.90 13.32 -18.14
N PHE A 6 -11.21 12.46 -18.89
CA PHE A 6 -11.73 11.13 -19.23
C PHE A 6 -11.85 10.25 -17.98
N ARG A 7 -10.86 10.26 -17.09
CA ARG A 7 -10.89 9.50 -15.83
C ARG A 7 -12.09 9.93 -14.98
N GLU A 8 -12.31 11.23 -14.82
CA GLU A 8 -13.44 11.76 -14.07
C GLU A 8 -14.77 11.37 -14.72
N ALA A 9 -14.94 11.63 -16.02
CA ALA A 9 -16.15 11.28 -16.75
C ALA A 9 -16.48 9.78 -16.70
N LEU A 10 -15.47 8.91 -16.75
CA LEU A 10 -15.64 7.47 -16.64
C LEU A 10 -16.14 7.06 -15.24
N ILE A 11 -15.61 7.69 -14.20
CA ILE A 11 -16.03 7.40 -12.83
C ILE A 11 -17.43 7.95 -12.58
N ASP A 12 -17.71 9.17 -13.04
CA ASP A 12 -19.05 9.77 -12.97
C ASP A 12 -20.08 8.94 -13.74
N PHE A 13 -19.68 8.33 -14.87
CA PHE A 13 -20.50 7.36 -15.56
C PHE A 13 -20.82 6.15 -14.68
N PHE A 14 -19.80 5.53 -14.06
CA PHE A 14 -20.04 4.38 -13.19
C PHE A 14 -20.90 4.74 -11.97
N THR A 15 -20.72 5.94 -11.40
CA THR A 15 -21.47 6.31 -10.20
C THR A 15 -22.97 6.41 -10.45
N VAL A 16 -23.35 6.88 -11.64
CA VAL A 16 -24.74 7.00 -12.09
C VAL A 16 -25.25 5.68 -12.67
N HIS A 17 -24.51 5.07 -13.60
CA HIS A 17 -24.96 3.87 -14.30
C HIS A 17 -25.10 2.67 -13.38
N TRP A 18 -24.22 2.50 -12.38
CA TRP A 18 -24.35 1.39 -11.44
C TRP A 18 -25.48 1.55 -10.42
N ALA A 19 -26.15 2.70 -10.38
CA ALA A 19 -27.39 2.89 -9.61
C ALA A 19 -28.66 2.49 -10.38
N MET A 20 -28.54 2.07 -11.64
CA MET A 20 -29.67 1.68 -12.49
C MET A 20 -30.03 0.20 -12.31
N ASP A 21 -31.31 -0.15 -12.42
CA ASP A 21 -31.75 -1.53 -12.17
C ASP A 21 -31.30 -2.53 -13.24
N ASP A 22 -30.94 -2.06 -14.44
CA ASP A 22 -30.42 -2.90 -15.53
C ASP A 22 -29.04 -3.48 -15.22
N VAL A 23 -28.29 -2.90 -14.28
CA VAL A 23 -27.01 -3.45 -13.79
C VAL A 23 -27.16 -4.49 -12.68
N ALA A 24 -28.39 -4.77 -12.22
CA ALA A 24 -28.65 -5.77 -11.18
C ALA A 24 -27.99 -7.14 -11.45
N PRO A 25 -27.98 -7.69 -12.69
CA PRO A 25 -27.29 -8.96 -12.97
C PRO A 25 -25.77 -8.89 -12.75
N LEU A 26 -25.14 -7.72 -12.93
CA LEU A 26 -23.71 -7.52 -12.71
C LEU A 26 -23.37 -7.48 -11.21
N ILE A 27 -24.20 -6.79 -10.42
CA ILE A 27 -24.06 -6.69 -8.96
C ILE A 27 -24.33 -8.06 -8.32
N GLY A 28 -25.42 -8.72 -8.73
CA GLY A 28 -25.86 -9.99 -8.17
C GLY A 28 -26.08 -9.89 -6.65
N ASN A 29 -25.48 -10.80 -5.89
CA ASN A 29 -25.55 -10.83 -4.43
C ASN A 29 -24.40 -10.09 -3.74
N LYS A 30 -23.62 -9.29 -4.47
CA LYS A 30 -22.43 -8.62 -3.94
C LYS A 30 -22.78 -7.23 -3.41
N LEU A 31 -21.99 -6.80 -2.43
CA LEU A 31 -21.87 -5.39 -2.06
C LEU A 31 -20.67 -4.83 -2.81
N ILE A 32 -20.88 -3.83 -3.66
CA ILE A 32 -19.81 -3.21 -4.44
C ILE A 32 -19.52 -1.82 -3.89
N HIS A 33 -18.25 -1.56 -3.56
CA HIS A 33 -17.78 -0.23 -3.20
C HIS A 33 -16.93 0.36 -4.33
N LEU A 34 -17.29 1.55 -4.78
CA LEU A 34 -16.55 2.34 -5.77
C LEU A 34 -15.96 3.57 -5.09
N SER A 35 -14.63 3.64 -4.98
CA SER A 35 -13.93 4.75 -4.32
C SER A 35 -13.19 5.62 -5.31
N PHE A 36 -13.52 6.92 -5.30
CA PHE A 36 -12.79 7.97 -6.02
C PHE A 36 -12.82 9.29 -5.24
N LYS A 37 -13.80 10.17 -5.49
CA LYS A 37 -14.02 11.38 -4.68
C LYS A 37 -14.73 11.03 -3.37
N ASN A 38 -15.80 10.26 -3.50
CA ASN A 38 -16.52 9.62 -2.40
C ASN A 38 -16.41 8.09 -2.55
N CYS A 39 -16.81 7.36 -1.52
CA CYS A 39 -17.01 5.92 -1.58
C CYS A 39 -18.50 5.63 -1.77
N TYR A 40 -18.88 5.16 -2.95
CA TYR A 40 -20.25 4.76 -3.28
C TYR A 40 -20.44 3.27 -3.01
N SER A 41 -21.58 2.89 -2.45
CA SER A 41 -22.01 1.52 -2.23
C SER A 41 -23.14 1.17 -3.18
N TYR A 42 -23.11 -0.02 -3.75
CA TYR A 42 -24.16 -0.58 -4.59
C TYR A 42 -24.53 -1.98 -4.10
N ARG A 43 -25.83 -2.20 -3.91
CA ARG A 43 -26.39 -3.51 -3.54
C ARG A 43 -27.72 -3.70 -4.23
N PHE A 44 -27.94 -4.89 -4.79
CA PHE A 44 -29.25 -5.26 -5.30
C PHE A 44 -30.13 -5.80 -4.17
N ASN A 45 -31.32 -5.24 -3.99
CA ASN A 45 -32.27 -5.62 -2.95
C ASN A 45 -33.71 -5.51 -3.49
N ASN A 46 -34.51 -6.56 -3.30
CA ASN A 46 -35.94 -6.56 -3.65
C ASN A 46 -36.30 -6.04 -5.06
N GLY A 47 -35.46 -6.33 -6.06
CA GLY A 47 -35.72 -5.93 -7.44
C GLY A 47 -35.18 -4.56 -7.84
N ILE A 48 -34.55 -3.83 -6.92
CA ILE A 48 -34.00 -2.49 -7.15
C ILE A 48 -32.53 -2.44 -6.74
N VAL A 49 -31.73 -1.64 -7.43
CA VAL A 49 -30.36 -1.34 -7.01
C VAL A 49 -30.35 -0.16 -6.03
N GLU A 50 -29.97 -0.44 -4.79
CA GLU A 50 -29.76 0.58 -3.76
C GLU A 50 -28.36 1.15 -3.89
N SER A 51 -28.25 2.49 -3.96
CA SER A 51 -26.97 3.19 -3.96
C SER A 51 -26.89 4.22 -2.83
N SER A 52 -25.74 4.29 -2.15
CA SER A 52 -25.51 5.26 -1.07
C SER A 52 -24.03 5.65 -0.97
N ILE A 53 -23.73 6.74 -0.27
CA ILE A 53 -22.35 7.12 0.07
C ILE A 53 -22.01 6.52 1.44
N VAL A 54 -20.84 5.87 1.52
CA VAL A 54 -20.31 5.29 2.76
C VAL A 54 -19.23 6.23 3.30
N GLU A 55 -19.64 7.16 4.16
CA GLU A 55 -18.74 8.22 4.69
C GLU A 55 -17.53 7.64 5.42
N ASP A 56 -17.69 6.54 6.16
CA ASP A 56 -16.60 5.88 6.89
C ASP A 56 -15.51 5.31 5.96
N LEU A 57 -15.81 5.13 4.67
CA LEU A 57 -14.88 4.67 3.65
C LEU A 57 -14.42 5.80 2.71
N CYS A 58 -14.88 7.04 2.95
CA CYS A 58 -14.41 8.23 2.24
C CYS A 58 -13.11 8.73 2.86
N CYS A 59 -12.01 8.70 2.09
CA CYS A 59 -10.75 9.32 2.48
C CYS A 59 -10.39 10.45 1.50
N LYS A 60 -10.49 11.70 1.96
CA LYS A 60 -10.20 12.89 1.14
C LYS A 60 -8.70 13.21 1.06
N SER A 61 -7.90 12.75 2.02
CA SER A 61 -6.46 13.02 2.07
C SER A 61 -5.64 12.12 1.14
N HIS A 62 -6.13 10.93 0.78
CA HIS A 62 -5.40 10.00 -0.09
C HIS A 62 -5.72 10.28 -1.56
N GLU A 63 -4.76 10.73 -2.37
CA GLU A 63 -5.03 10.99 -3.79
C GLU A 63 -4.96 9.69 -4.64
N GLU A 64 -3.96 8.85 -4.35
CA GLU A 64 -3.60 7.70 -5.18
C GLU A 64 -4.37 6.42 -4.82
N ALA A 65 -4.44 5.49 -5.76
CA ALA A 65 -5.26 4.28 -5.62
C ALA A 65 -4.66 3.27 -4.62
N ASP A 66 -3.35 3.16 -4.59
CA ASP A 66 -2.57 2.30 -3.68
C ASP A 66 -2.91 2.57 -2.21
N SER A 67 -2.83 3.83 -1.76
CA SER A 67 -3.13 4.27 -0.40
C SER A 67 -4.62 4.15 -0.06
N ARG A 68 -5.52 4.35 -1.04
CA ARG A 68 -6.96 4.13 -0.87
C ARG A 68 -7.31 2.67 -0.67
N ILE A 69 -6.69 1.76 -1.43
CA ILE A 69 -6.90 0.31 -1.29
C ILE A 69 -6.50 -0.15 0.12
N ILE A 70 -5.34 0.31 0.63
CA ILE A 70 -4.89 -0.06 1.98
C ILE A 70 -5.83 0.53 3.04
N PHE A 71 -6.25 1.78 2.90
CA PHE A 71 -7.21 2.41 3.81
C PHE A 71 -8.52 1.60 3.89
N GLN A 72 -9.06 1.17 2.75
CA GLN A 72 -10.27 0.34 2.70
C GLN A 72 -10.05 -1.02 3.38
N ALA A 73 -8.96 -1.71 3.08
CA ALA A 73 -8.63 -2.99 3.70
C ALA A 73 -8.54 -2.87 5.24
N CYS A 74 -7.90 -1.80 5.74
CA CYS A 74 -7.80 -1.53 7.17
C CYS A 74 -9.13 -1.14 7.82
N SER A 75 -10.08 -0.59 7.04
CA SER A 75 -11.37 -0.12 7.55
C SER A 75 -12.41 -1.22 7.75
N ILE A 76 -12.14 -2.46 7.30
CA ILE A 76 -13.04 -3.61 7.46
C ILE A 76 -13.03 -4.07 8.92
N ILE A 77 -14.21 -4.07 9.54
CA ILE A 77 -14.42 -4.38 10.97
C ILE A 77 -14.67 -5.87 11.17
N ASP A 78 -15.34 -6.52 10.22
CA ASP A 78 -15.64 -7.94 10.29
C ASP A 78 -14.41 -8.79 10.00
N GLN A 79 -14.31 -9.93 10.68
CA GLN A 79 -13.26 -10.90 10.40
C GLN A 79 -13.44 -11.42 8.96
N SER A 80 -12.44 -11.17 8.12
CA SER A 80 -12.57 -11.36 6.67
C SER A 80 -11.33 -11.98 6.03
N ASN A 81 -11.52 -12.67 4.92
CA ASN A 81 -10.44 -12.99 3.97
C ASN A 81 -10.42 -11.91 2.90
N ILE A 82 -9.43 -11.02 2.96
CA ILE A 82 -9.31 -9.86 2.09
C ILE A 82 -8.33 -10.18 0.98
N VAL A 83 -8.77 -10.07 -0.28
CA VAL A 83 -7.91 -10.26 -1.46
C VAL A 83 -7.71 -8.93 -2.17
N ILE A 84 -6.48 -8.44 -2.16
CA ILE A 84 -6.06 -7.25 -2.91
C ILE A 84 -5.56 -7.70 -4.28
N ARG A 85 -6.33 -7.44 -5.33
CA ARG A 85 -5.92 -7.78 -6.71
C ARG A 85 -5.17 -6.61 -7.33
N CYS A 86 -3.85 -6.73 -7.46
CA CYS A 86 -3.01 -5.74 -8.13
C CYS A 86 -1.69 -6.35 -8.66
N SER A 87 -1.15 -5.77 -9.73
CA SER A 87 0.19 -6.08 -10.23
C SER A 87 1.28 -5.20 -9.64
N ASP A 88 0.91 -4.09 -9.01
CA ASP A 88 1.83 -3.11 -8.45
C ASP A 88 2.46 -3.61 -7.14
N THR A 89 3.79 -3.56 -7.06
CA THR A 89 4.54 -4.01 -5.88
C THR A 89 4.42 -3.05 -4.71
N ASP A 90 4.07 -1.79 -4.95
CA ASP A 90 4.07 -0.76 -3.92
C ASP A 90 2.94 -1.01 -2.92
N ILE A 91 1.80 -1.50 -3.42
CA ILE A 91 0.68 -1.97 -2.59
C ILE A 91 1.10 -3.05 -1.59
N LEU A 92 1.97 -3.99 -1.98
CA LEU A 92 2.45 -5.02 -1.05
C LEU A 92 3.23 -4.39 0.11
N ILE A 93 4.12 -3.46 -0.21
CA ILE A 93 4.96 -2.77 0.78
C ILE A 93 4.11 -1.89 1.70
N ILE A 94 3.20 -1.11 1.14
CA ILE A 94 2.30 -0.23 1.89
C ILE A 94 1.39 -1.07 2.78
N MET A 95 0.83 -2.18 2.29
CA MET A 95 0.01 -3.09 3.10
C MET A 95 0.81 -3.67 4.26
N LEU A 96 2.01 -4.21 4.02
CA LEU A 96 2.86 -4.79 5.06
C LEU A 96 3.15 -3.78 6.19
N GLY A 97 3.49 -2.54 5.84
CA GLY A 97 3.75 -1.50 6.83
C GLY A 97 2.50 -1.00 7.57
N ASN A 98 1.30 -1.28 7.05
CA ASN A 98 0.02 -0.86 7.62
C ASN A 98 -0.81 -2.00 8.23
N MET A 99 -0.29 -3.23 8.30
CA MET A 99 -1.00 -4.38 8.92
C MET A 99 -1.44 -4.10 10.38
N VAL A 100 -0.69 -3.28 11.12
CA VAL A 100 -1.05 -2.86 12.49
C VAL A 100 -2.32 -2.01 12.55
N ASN A 101 -2.73 -1.41 11.43
CA ASN A 101 -3.88 -0.52 11.33
C ASN A 101 -5.17 -1.26 10.94
N LEU A 102 -5.13 -2.59 10.79
CA LEU A 102 -6.34 -3.39 10.56
C LEU A 102 -7.28 -3.25 11.77
N LYS A 103 -8.53 -2.82 11.54
CA LYS A 103 -9.55 -2.78 12.61
C LYS A 103 -9.84 -4.17 13.18
N ASN A 104 -9.69 -5.22 12.38
CA ASN A 104 -9.80 -6.61 12.81
C ASN A 104 -8.51 -7.37 12.56
N LEU A 105 -7.75 -7.63 13.63
CA LEU A 105 -6.47 -8.35 13.56
C LEU A 105 -6.61 -9.85 13.26
N SER A 106 -7.83 -10.39 13.33
CA SER A 106 -8.12 -11.79 12.94
C SER A 106 -8.40 -11.93 11.44
N SER A 107 -8.47 -10.82 10.70
CA SER A 107 -8.60 -10.83 9.25
C SER A 107 -7.32 -11.31 8.57
N HIS A 108 -7.47 -12.03 7.46
CA HIS A 108 -6.36 -12.55 6.68
C HIS A 108 -6.24 -11.81 5.35
N ILE A 109 -5.03 -11.34 5.03
CA ILE A 109 -4.76 -10.52 3.85
C ILE A 109 -3.98 -11.33 2.82
N TRP A 110 -4.53 -11.34 1.61
CA TRP A 110 -3.93 -11.92 0.41
C TRP A 110 -3.72 -10.83 -0.63
N MET A 111 -2.67 -10.99 -1.44
CA MET A 111 -2.49 -10.21 -2.66
C MET A 111 -2.51 -11.14 -3.87
N LEU A 112 -3.36 -10.84 -4.84
CA LEU A 112 -3.45 -11.57 -6.10
C LEU A 112 -2.76 -10.76 -7.20
N THR A 113 -1.70 -11.32 -7.77
CA THR A 113 -0.88 -10.66 -8.79
C THR A 113 -0.68 -11.54 -10.02
N GLY A 114 -0.26 -10.95 -11.14
CA GLY A 114 -0.16 -11.63 -12.44
C GLY A 114 -1.49 -11.71 -13.19
N THR A 115 -1.45 -12.29 -14.38
CA THR A 115 -2.63 -12.45 -15.26
C THR A 115 -2.62 -13.82 -15.92
N GLY A 116 -3.81 -14.40 -16.15
CA GLY A 116 -3.98 -15.71 -16.77
C GLY A 116 -3.20 -16.80 -16.04
N ASN A 117 -2.42 -17.59 -16.79
CA ASN A 117 -1.64 -18.71 -16.24
C ASN A 117 -0.49 -18.29 -15.29
N LYS A 118 -0.21 -16.99 -15.14
CA LYS A 118 0.81 -16.45 -14.22
C LYS A 118 0.20 -15.85 -12.95
N GLU A 119 -1.11 -15.97 -12.79
CA GLU A 119 -1.81 -15.50 -11.59
C GLU A 119 -1.35 -16.28 -10.35
N ARG A 120 -1.05 -15.56 -9.27
CA ARG A 120 -0.49 -16.11 -8.04
C ARG A 120 -0.95 -15.33 -6.82
N PHE A 121 -1.25 -16.07 -5.76
CA PHE A 121 -1.56 -15.51 -4.45
C PHE A 121 -0.28 -15.34 -3.62
N ILE A 122 -0.16 -14.18 -2.99
CA ILE A 122 0.85 -13.88 -1.98
C ILE A 122 0.12 -13.76 -0.64
N ASP A 123 0.56 -14.56 0.33
CA ASP A 123 0.05 -14.51 1.70
C ASP A 123 0.71 -13.35 2.46
N VAL A 124 0.02 -12.21 2.52
CA VAL A 124 0.57 -10.98 3.11
C VAL A 124 0.59 -11.09 4.64
N SER A 125 -0.45 -11.68 5.24
CA SER A 125 -0.50 -11.93 6.68
C SER A 125 0.67 -12.81 7.15
N LYS A 126 0.97 -13.89 6.42
CA LYS A 126 2.13 -14.74 6.74
C LYS A 126 3.46 -14.01 6.59
N LEU A 127 3.62 -13.21 5.54
CA LEU A 127 4.83 -12.40 5.35
C LEU A 127 5.01 -11.39 6.49
N TYR A 128 3.93 -10.73 6.92
CA TYR A 128 3.96 -9.81 8.05
C TYR A 128 4.43 -10.49 9.35
N ILE A 129 3.90 -11.68 9.66
CA ILE A 129 4.32 -12.48 10.83
C ILE A 129 5.82 -12.81 10.74
N GLN A 130 6.32 -13.18 9.55
CA GLN A 130 7.73 -13.53 9.36
C GLN A 130 8.68 -12.33 9.47
N LEU A 131 8.23 -11.15 9.03
CA LEU A 131 9.03 -9.92 9.10
C LEU A 131 9.02 -9.31 10.50
N GLY A 132 7.89 -9.41 11.20
CA GLY A 132 7.63 -8.72 12.46
C GLY A 132 7.24 -7.25 12.25
N PRO A 133 6.59 -6.63 13.26
CA PRO A 133 5.98 -5.30 13.10
C PRO A 133 6.96 -4.19 12.73
N LEU A 134 8.13 -4.17 13.37
CA LEU A 134 9.11 -3.10 13.19
C LEU A 134 9.73 -3.13 11.78
N LEU A 135 10.20 -4.29 11.34
CA LEU A 135 10.76 -4.44 10.00
C LEU A 135 9.69 -4.16 8.94
N ALA A 136 8.47 -4.67 9.11
CA ALA A 136 7.36 -4.40 8.19
C ALA A 136 7.05 -2.90 8.07
N LYS A 137 6.97 -2.18 9.20
CA LYS A 137 6.78 -0.71 9.19
C LYS A 137 7.94 0.01 8.50
N SER A 138 9.17 -0.43 8.72
CA SER A 138 10.36 0.17 8.10
C SER A 138 10.41 0.01 6.57
N LEU A 139 9.68 -0.95 5.99
CA LEU A 139 9.69 -1.18 4.55
C LEU A 139 9.13 -0.01 3.75
N ILE A 140 8.21 0.79 4.30
CA ILE A 140 7.64 1.96 3.62
C ILE A 140 8.74 3.00 3.38
N GLY A 141 9.41 3.45 4.45
CA GLY A 141 10.52 4.40 4.35
C GLY A 141 11.68 3.84 3.53
N PHE A 142 12.01 2.57 3.72
CA PHE A 142 13.07 1.90 2.95
C PHE A 142 12.76 1.86 1.45
N HIS A 143 11.53 1.54 1.05
CA HIS A 143 11.13 1.50 -0.35
C HIS A 143 11.25 2.88 -1.00
N ALA A 144 10.70 3.91 -0.34
CA ALA A 144 10.82 5.29 -0.81
C ALA A 144 12.29 5.76 -0.92
N PHE A 145 13.14 5.31 0.00
CA PHE A 145 14.54 5.73 0.04
C PHE A 145 15.46 4.98 -0.93
N THR A 146 15.23 3.69 -1.15
CA THR A 146 16.11 2.83 -1.97
C THR A 146 15.71 2.75 -3.44
N GLY A 147 14.73 3.58 -3.81
CA GLY A 147 14.31 3.84 -5.17
C GLY A 147 12.85 3.47 -5.39
N CYS A 148 12.00 4.45 -5.69
CA CYS A 148 10.59 4.33 -6.08
C CYS A 148 10.36 5.19 -7.34
N ASP A 149 9.12 5.41 -7.76
CA ASP A 149 8.82 6.23 -8.95
C ASP A 149 9.37 7.67 -8.88
N PHE A 150 9.57 8.21 -7.66
CA PHE A 150 10.07 9.56 -7.43
C PHE A 150 11.56 9.62 -7.05
N ASN A 151 12.12 8.55 -6.51
CA ASN A 151 13.50 8.51 -6.02
C ASN A 151 14.33 7.51 -6.82
N PRO A 152 15.54 7.86 -7.29
CA PRO A 152 16.40 6.91 -7.98
C PRO A 152 16.90 5.82 -7.02
N ALA A 153 17.15 4.64 -7.59
CA ALA A 153 17.83 3.58 -6.86
C ALA A 153 19.31 3.93 -6.61
N PHE A 154 19.91 3.29 -5.61
CA PHE A 154 21.34 3.42 -5.35
C PHE A 154 22.19 2.94 -6.53
N PHE A 155 23.19 3.75 -6.90
CA PHE A 155 24.07 3.46 -8.02
C PHE A 155 24.82 2.13 -7.81
N ASN A 156 24.73 1.22 -8.78
CA ASN A 156 25.34 -0.12 -8.74
C ASN A 156 24.98 -0.95 -7.50
N ARG A 157 23.77 -0.76 -6.97
CA ARG A 157 23.30 -1.43 -5.75
C ARG A 157 21.83 -1.86 -5.90
N GLY A 158 21.60 -3.15 -6.19
CA GLY A 158 20.26 -3.73 -6.18
C GLY A 158 19.70 -3.90 -4.76
N ARG A 159 18.35 -3.95 -4.62
CA ARG A 159 17.62 -3.92 -3.33
C ARG A 159 17.99 -5.02 -2.31
N LYS A 160 18.58 -6.15 -2.73
CA LYS A 160 18.95 -7.26 -1.83
C LYS A 160 19.95 -6.86 -0.74
N LYS A 161 21.01 -6.14 -1.10
CA LYS A 161 22.04 -5.70 -0.13
C LYS A 161 21.51 -4.65 0.84
N PRO A 162 20.89 -3.54 0.39
CA PRO A 162 20.22 -2.57 1.26
C PRO A 162 19.22 -3.26 2.21
N PHE A 163 18.38 -4.16 1.70
CA PHE A 163 17.40 -4.86 2.53
C PHE A 163 18.05 -5.77 3.59
N THR A 164 19.15 -6.47 3.26
CA THR A 164 19.88 -7.30 4.22
C THR A 164 20.48 -6.44 5.34
N LEU A 165 20.98 -5.25 5.01
CA LEU A 165 21.51 -4.30 5.99
C LEU A 165 20.40 -3.81 6.94
N LEU A 166 19.24 -3.44 6.39
CA LEU A 166 18.05 -3.07 7.18
C LEU A 166 17.59 -4.21 8.09
N LYS A 167 17.42 -5.41 7.53
CA LYS A 167 16.89 -6.58 8.24
C LYS A 167 17.74 -6.93 9.47
N ASN A 168 19.05 -6.72 9.40
CA ASN A 168 19.98 -7.13 10.45
C ASN A 168 20.30 -6.01 11.46
N ASN A 169 19.71 -4.82 11.35
CA ASN A 169 20.01 -3.71 12.24
C ASN A 169 18.74 -2.98 12.69
N VAL A 170 18.44 -3.08 13.99
CA VAL A 170 17.24 -2.49 14.62
C VAL A 170 17.26 -0.95 14.59
N GLU A 171 18.41 -0.31 14.74
CA GLU A 171 18.56 1.15 14.66
C GLU A 171 18.14 1.65 13.27
N PHE A 172 18.51 0.93 12.20
CA PHE A 172 18.06 1.25 10.85
C PHE A 172 16.57 1.00 10.67
N GLN A 173 16.03 -0.09 11.22
CA GLN A 173 14.58 -0.33 11.14
C GLN A 173 13.79 0.78 11.83
N GLN A 174 14.21 1.22 13.01
CA GLN A 174 13.59 2.33 13.73
C GLN A 174 13.65 3.62 12.91
N ALA A 175 14.82 3.94 12.35
CA ALA A 175 14.97 5.11 11.49
C ALA A 175 14.03 5.07 10.28
N PHE A 176 14.04 3.99 9.50
CA PHE A 176 13.16 3.88 8.33
C PHE A 176 11.67 3.78 8.69
N ALA A 177 11.32 3.25 9.87
CA ALA A 177 9.94 3.22 10.35
C ALA A 177 9.41 4.59 10.80
N ALA A 178 10.29 5.56 11.06
CA ALA A 178 9.94 6.94 11.41
C ALA A 178 9.70 7.83 10.17
N PHE A 179 9.99 7.34 8.96
CA PHE A 179 9.77 8.12 7.75
C PHE A 179 8.29 8.47 7.58
N GLY A 180 8.01 9.74 7.30
CA GLY A 180 6.64 10.25 7.13
C GLY A 180 5.89 10.50 8.44
N ASP A 181 6.53 10.31 9.59
CA ASP A 181 5.93 10.65 10.89
C ASP A 181 5.91 12.18 11.07
N ILE A 182 4.70 12.73 11.10
CA ILE A 182 4.45 14.18 11.22
C ILE A 182 4.74 14.72 12.63
N SER A 183 4.97 13.84 13.61
CA SER A 183 5.25 14.23 15.00
C SER A 183 6.73 14.48 15.29
N LEU A 184 7.62 14.27 14.32
CA LEU A 184 9.06 14.44 14.50
C LEU A 184 9.42 15.91 14.74
N THR A 185 10.16 16.15 15.83
CA THR A 185 10.80 17.44 16.12
C THR A 185 12.09 17.61 15.33
N GLU A 186 12.61 18.84 15.24
CA GLU A 186 13.88 19.14 14.56
C GLU A 186 15.07 18.32 15.11
N ASP A 187 15.13 18.12 16.43
CA ASP A 187 16.15 17.29 17.06
C ASP A 187 16.03 15.81 16.64
N THR A 188 14.83 15.25 16.68
CA THR A 188 14.59 13.86 16.26
C THR A 188 14.83 13.66 14.75
N LEU A 189 14.54 14.67 13.93
CA LEU A 189 14.87 14.67 12.50
C LEU A 189 16.39 14.65 12.28
N ARG A 190 17.16 15.39 13.08
CA ARG A 190 18.61 15.39 13.01
C ARG A 190 19.21 14.04 13.41
N GLU A 191 18.69 13.43 14.46
CA GLU A 191 19.07 12.07 14.88
C GLU A 191 18.76 11.06 13.78
N LEU A 192 17.56 11.10 13.22
CA LEU A 192 17.14 10.28 12.09
C LEU A 192 18.09 10.45 10.90
N PHE A 193 18.42 11.69 10.54
CA PHE A 193 19.33 12.00 9.44
C PHE A 193 20.73 11.41 9.68
N ASN A 194 21.24 11.45 10.91
CA ASN A 194 22.53 10.84 11.26
C ASN A 194 22.50 9.31 11.09
N VAL A 195 21.42 8.64 11.50
CA VAL A 195 21.27 7.19 11.32
C VAL A 195 21.19 6.82 9.84
N ILE A 196 20.46 7.59 9.03
CA ILE A 196 20.34 7.37 7.59
C ILE A 196 21.68 7.62 6.86
N GLN A 197 22.45 8.63 7.27
CA GLN A 197 23.82 8.82 6.77
C GLN A 197 24.71 7.62 7.09
N LYS A 198 24.68 7.13 8.33
CA LYS A 198 25.41 5.93 8.76
C LYS A 198 25.02 4.71 7.92
N TYR A 199 23.73 4.52 7.67
CA TYR A 199 23.22 3.48 6.79
C TYR A 199 23.80 3.59 5.37
N ASN A 200 23.79 4.78 4.76
CA ASN A 200 24.37 5.03 3.44
C ASN A 200 25.86 4.71 3.39
N CYS A 201 26.63 5.18 4.38
CA CYS A 201 28.06 4.90 4.48
C CYS A 201 28.33 3.40 4.49
N ILE A 202 27.67 2.64 5.37
CA ILE A 202 27.85 1.19 5.47
C ILE A 202 27.44 0.49 4.17
N MET A 203 26.35 0.92 3.54
CA MET A 203 25.87 0.34 2.28
C MET A 203 26.92 0.45 1.15
N TYR A 204 27.69 1.54 1.10
CA TYR A 204 28.76 1.71 0.12
C TYR A 204 30.12 1.14 0.56
N LEU A 205 30.44 1.16 1.85
CA LEU A 205 31.73 0.73 2.41
C LEU A 205 31.92 -0.79 2.51
N LEU A 206 30.85 -1.60 2.43
CA LEU A 206 30.91 -3.07 2.52
C LEU A 206 31.53 -3.77 1.29
N ILE A 207 32.32 -3.08 0.45
CA ILE A 207 33.10 -3.67 -0.66
C ILE A 207 34.45 -2.94 -0.76
N PRO A 208 35.60 -3.64 -0.91
CA PRO A 208 36.84 -3.01 -1.34
C PRO A 208 36.60 -2.34 -2.69
N THR A 209 36.88 -1.06 -2.76
CA THR A 209 36.89 -0.28 -4.00
C THR A 209 37.71 -1.01 -5.07
N ARG A 210 37.05 -1.59 -6.09
CA ARG A 210 37.67 -1.59 -7.42
C ARG A 210 37.51 -0.18 -7.94
N LEU A 211 38.47 0.66 -7.56
CA LEU A 211 38.80 1.88 -8.29
C LEU A 211 39.34 1.41 -9.64
N GLU A 212 38.48 1.33 -10.64
CA GLU A 212 38.91 1.46 -12.02
C GLU A 212 38.82 2.96 -12.32
N ILE A 213 39.99 3.62 -12.20
CA ILE A 213 40.30 4.91 -12.83
C ILE A 213 40.65 4.60 -14.29
#